data_AF-A0A2K1KFQ8-F1
#
_entry.id   AF-A0A2K1KFQ8-F1
#
_cell.length_a   1.000
_cell.length_b   1.000
_cell.length_c   1.000
_cell.angle_alpha   90.00
_cell.angle_beta   90.00
_cell.angle_gamma   90.00
#
_symmetry.space_group_name_H-M   'P 1'
#
loop_
_entity.id
_entity.type
_entity.pdbx_description
1 polymer ?
#
loop_
_entity_poly.entity_id
_entity_poly.type
_entity_poly.pdbx_seq_one_letter_code
_entity_poly.pdbx_strand_id
1 'polypeptide(L)'
;MNKLLRRPTLHDCIMVSHVHLNTTNVRTSRDLIFMLIKLISNNSNPMIESLTSSTIKNIIKGVFISKGGRDALMFLESLQRIVDHWLLEEGLSVGYDDCVNKVNSIAIGDIDIDDKNVDVFLNNIKNISQQGFINSSYSQGLNPMEYFFHYQGGREGLVNTSVNTFDAGYIQRHISKSIQDVIAQYDGIVRD
;
A
#
# COMPACT_ATOMS: atom_id res chain seq x y z
N MET A 1 8.57 -52.77 -19.51
CA MET A 1 9.65 -51.93 -20.07
C MET A 1 9.01 -50.78 -20.83
N ASN A 2 9.43 -49.56 -20.50
CA ASN A 2 9.04 -48.25 -21.08
C ASN A 2 7.65 -47.68 -20.75
N LYS A 3 7.65 -46.94 -19.63
CA LYS A 3 6.65 -45.94 -19.21
C LYS A 3 6.57 -44.82 -20.27
N LEU A 4 5.37 -44.61 -20.81
CA LEU A 4 5.00 -43.42 -21.56
C LEU A 4 4.92 -42.22 -20.60
N LEU A 5 5.60 -41.13 -20.94
CA LEU A 5 5.41 -39.81 -20.35
C LEU A 5 3.99 -39.32 -20.68
N ARG A 6 3.02 -39.66 -19.82
CA ARG A 6 1.69 -39.05 -19.84
C ARG A 6 1.75 -37.69 -19.16
N ARG A 7 1.32 -36.66 -19.89
CA ARG A 7 1.06 -35.30 -19.38
C ARG A 7 0.14 -35.37 -18.16
N PRO A 8 0.43 -34.65 -17.06
CA PRO A 8 -0.49 -34.59 -15.93
C PRO A 8 -1.76 -33.85 -16.38
N THR A 9 -2.86 -34.59 -16.40
CA THR A 9 -4.21 -34.03 -16.49
C THR A 9 -4.52 -33.26 -15.21
N LEU A 10 -5.29 -32.18 -15.36
CA LEU A 10 -5.68 -31.14 -14.40
C LEU A 10 -6.29 -31.60 -13.06
N HIS A 11 -6.29 -32.90 -12.76
CA HIS A 11 -7.07 -33.51 -11.68
C HIS A 11 -6.24 -33.80 -10.40
N ASP A 12 -4.93 -33.56 -10.41
CA ASP A 12 -4.03 -33.91 -9.29
C ASP A 12 -3.46 -32.70 -8.52
N CYS A 13 -3.78 -31.47 -8.94
CA CYS A 13 -3.50 -30.29 -8.14
C CYS A 13 -4.83 -29.66 -7.78
N ILE A 14 -5.04 -29.43 -6.49
CA ILE A 14 -6.19 -28.76 -5.90
C ILE A 14 -7.31 -29.74 -5.50
N MET A 15 -7.04 -30.47 -4.42
CA MET A 15 -8.05 -30.71 -3.38
C MET A 15 -8.46 -29.35 -2.79
N VAL A 16 -9.21 -28.54 -3.54
CA VAL A 16 -10.05 -27.49 -2.95
C VAL A 16 -11.20 -28.25 -2.34
N SER A 17 -11.19 -28.27 -1.00
CA SER A 17 -12.36 -28.51 -0.18
C SER A 17 -13.57 -27.93 -0.90
N HIS A 18 -14.48 -28.82 -1.29
CA HIS A 18 -15.74 -28.49 -1.94
C HIS A 18 -16.54 -27.48 -1.09
N VAL A 19 -16.31 -26.20 -1.31
CA VAL A 19 -17.36 -25.21 -1.18
C VAL A 19 -18.06 -25.24 -2.53
N HIS A 20 -19.14 -26.00 -2.58
CA HIS A 20 -20.06 -25.98 -3.71
C HIS A 20 -20.67 -24.57 -3.75
N LEU A 21 -19.98 -23.65 -4.43
CA LEU A 21 -20.51 -22.32 -4.73
C LEU A 21 -21.64 -22.54 -5.74
N ASN A 22 -22.87 -22.56 -5.23
CA ASN A 22 -24.04 -22.69 -6.07
C ASN A 22 -24.24 -21.36 -6.82
N THR A 23 -23.57 -21.22 -7.95
CA THR A 23 -23.55 -20.02 -8.82
C THR A 23 -24.84 -19.85 -9.63
N THR A 24 -25.82 -20.73 -9.44
CA THR A 24 -27.05 -20.80 -10.24
C THR A 24 -28.10 -19.73 -9.89
N ASN A 25 -27.88 -18.95 -8.82
CA ASN A 25 -28.87 -17.98 -8.31
C ASN A 25 -28.28 -16.62 -7.91
N VAL A 26 -27.18 -16.17 -8.52
CA VAL A 26 -26.73 -14.78 -8.36
C VAL A 26 -27.60 -13.90 -9.24
N ARG A 27 -28.67 -13.35 -8.67
CA ARG A 27 -29.61 -12.47 -9.40
C ARG A 27 -29.47 -11.01 -9.02
N THR A 28 -28.86 -10.69 -7.87
CA THR A 28 -28.73 -9.31 -7.38
C THR A 28 -27.39 -9.01 -6.71
N SER A 29 -27.00 -7.73 -6.68
CA SER A 29 -25.83 -7.22 -5.96
C SER A 29 -25.83 -7.54 -4.45
N ARG A 30 -27.01 -7.82 -3.88
CA ARG A 30 -27.19 -8.28 -2.49
C ARG A 30 -26.65 -9.70 -2.25
N ASP A 31 -26.70 -10.55 -3.27
CA ASP A 31 -26.19 -11.93 -3.18
C ASP A 31 -24.65 -11.96 -3.15
N LEU A 32 -24.01 -11.00 -3.84
CA LEU A 32 -22.56 -10.79 -3.79
C LEU A 32 -22.10 -10.24 -2.44
N ILE A 33 -22.89 -9.33 -1.83
CA ILE A 33 -22.64 -8.81 -0.48
C ILE A 33 -22.67 -9.93 0.56
N PHE A 34 -23.68 -10.80 0.52
CA PHE A 34 -23.74 -11.96 1.42
C PHE A 34 -22.60 -12.96 1.16
N MET A 35 -22.14 -13.12 -0.08
CA MET A 35 -21.02 -13.99 -0.41
C MET A 35 -19.68 -13.44 0.12
N LEU A 36 -19.46 -12.12 0.02
CA LEU A 36 -18.29 -11.42 0.58
C LEU A 36 -18.30 -11.44 2.11
N ILE A 37 -19.43 -11.14 2.74
CA ILE A 37 -19.57 -11.21 4.20
C ILE A 37 -19.34 -12.63 4.71
N LYS A 38 -19.82 -13.66 3.99
CA LYS A 38 -19.64 -15.07 4.38
C LYS A 38 -18.21 -15.57 4.15
N LEU A 39 -17.49 -15.00 3.17
CA LEU A 39 -16.05 -15.21 2.98
C LEU A 39 -15.23 -14.55 4.11
N ILE A 40 -15.62 -13.36 4.56
CA ILE A 40 -14.98 -12.63 5.66
C ILE A 40 -15.30 -13.28 7.01
N SER A 41 -16.53 -13.78 7.20
CA SER A 41 -17.03 -14.31 8.48
C SER A 41 -16.67 -15.77 8.76
N ASN A 42 -16.22 -16.55 7.76
CA ASN A 42 -15.90 -17.97 7.96
C ASN A 42 -14.56 -18.22 8.68
N ASN A 43 -13.79 -17.18 8.98
CA ASN A 43 -12.70 -17.28 9.95
C ASN A 43 -13.13 -16.58 11.24
N SER A 44 -13.40 -17.38 12.26
CA SER A 44 -13.60 -16.98 13.65
C SER A 44 -12.30 -16.43 14.26
N ASN A 45 -11.79 -15.34 13.69
CA ASN A 45 -10.74 -14.48 14.22
C ASN A 45 -10.95 -13.08 13.62
N PRO A 46 -11.28 -12.06 14.42
CA PRO A 46 -11.35 -10.67 13.95
C PRO A 46 -9.93 -10.08 13.87
N MET A 47 -8.95 -10.84 13.38
CA MET A 47 -7.81 -10.24 12.71
C MET A 47 -8.25 -10.03 11.29
N ILE A 48 -8.85 -8.86 11.05
CA ILE A 48 -8.70 -8.18 9.77
C ILE A 48 -7.17 -8.01 9.64
N GLU A 49 -6.47 -9.03 9.12
CA GLU A 49 -5.37 -8.72 8.23
C GLU A 49 -6.01 -7.78 7.22
N SER A 50 -5.67 -6.48 7.38
CA SER A 50 -6.04 -5.40 6.50
C SER A 50 -6.29 -5.97 5.12
N LEU A 51 -7.49 -5.77 4.56
CA LEU A 51 -7.73 -6.07 3.16
C LEU A 51 -6.77 -5.17 2.37
N THR A 52 -5.53 -5.64 2.22
CA THR A 52 -4.43 -4.77 1.82
C THR A 52 -4.66 -4.33 0.39
N SER A 53 -4.15 -3.16 0.03
CA SER A 53 -4.25 -2.64 -1.34
C SER A 53 -3.77 -3.67 -2.38
N SER A 54 -2.79 -4.52 -2.02
CA SER A 54 -2.32 -5.63 -2.86
C SER A 54 -3.36 -6.74 -3.04
N THR A 55 -4.11 -7.12 -2.01
CA THR A 55 -5.18 -8.14 -2.10
C THR A 55 -6.32 -7.67 -3.01
N ILE A 56 -6.78 -6.42 -2.85
CA ILE A 56 -7.83 -5.83 -3.71
C ILE A 56 -7.35 -5.79 -5.17
N LYS A 57 -6.09 -5.37 -5.39
CA LYS A 57 -5.47 -5.36 -6.71
C LYS A 57 -5.42 -6.75 -7.34
N ASN A 58 -5.13 -7.79 -6.56
CA ASN A 58 -5.11 -9.17 -7.03
C ASN A 58 -6.50 -9.68 -7.43
N ILE A 59 -7.54 -9.30 -6.69
CA ILE A 59 -8.94 -9.64 -7.02
C ILE A 59 -9.34 -8.97 -8.33
N ILE A 60 -9.09 -7.66 -8.49
CA ILE A 60 -9.40 -6.92 -9.72
C ILE A 60 -8.67 -7.55 -10.92
N LYS A 61 -7.39 -7.89 -10.75
CA LYS A 61 -6.61 -8.59 -11.78
C LYS A 61 -7.22 -9.95 -12.12
N GLY A 62 -7.65 -10.71 -11.12
CA GLY A 62 -8.33 -12.00 -11.32
C GLY A 62 -9.62 -11.88 -12.13
N VAL A 63 -10.46 -10.89 -11.82
CA VAL A 63 -11.70 -10.61 -12.56
C VAL A 63 -11.38 -10.16 -13.99
N PHE A 64 -10.41 -9.27 -14.17
CA PHE A 64 -10.01 -8.80 -15.50
C PHE A 64 -9.52 -9.93 -16.40
N ILE A 65 -8.67 -10.82 -15.87
CA ILE A 65 -8.13 -11.96 -16.64
C ILE A 65 -9.21 -13.00 -16.95
N SER A 66 -10.12 -13.27 -16.02
CA SER A 66 -11.12 -14.35 -16.18
C SER A 66 -12.39 -13.94 -16.94
N LYS A 67 -12.81 -12.67 -16.83
CA LYS A 67 -14.11 -12.17 -17.31
C LYS A 67 -13.98 -10.96 -18.24
N GLY A 68 -12.82 -10.33 -18.31
CA GLY A 68 -12.56 -9.17 -19.16
C GLY A 68 -12.87 -7.83 -18.49
N GLY A 69 -12.57 -6.74 -19.20
CA GLY A 69 -12.61 -5.38 -18.64
C GLY A 69 -14.00 -4.90 -18.22
N ARG A 70 -15.06 -5.32 -18.93
CA ARG A 70 -16.44 -4.87 -18.64
C ARG A 70 -16.93 -5.37 -17.29
N ASP A 71 -16.67 -6.64 -16.98
CA ASP A 71 -17.07 -7.23 -15.71
C ASP A 71 -16.20 -6.73 -14.55
N ALA A 72 -14.92 -6.44 -14.80
CA ALA A 72 -14.06 -5.77 -13.84
C ALA A 72 -14.54 -4.35 -13.49
N LEU A 73 -15.06 -3.61 -14.47
CA LEU A 73 -15.67 -2.29 -14.24
C LEU A 73 -16.94 -2.41 -13.38
N MET A 74 -17.86 -3.32 -13.75
CA MET A 74 -19.10 -3.55 -12.99
C MET A 74 -18.81 -3.98 -11.54
N PHE A 75 -17.74 -4.74 -11.34
CA PHE A 75 -17.24 -5.11 -10.01
C PHE A 75 -16.79 -3.87 -9.21
N LEU A 76 -15.98 -2.99 -9.81
CA LEU A 76 -15.51 -1.76 -9.15
C LEU A 76 -16.67 -0.79 -8.83
N GLU A 77 -17.60 -0.59 -9.77
CA GLU A 77 -18.77 0.27 -9.55
C GLU A 77 -19.64 -0.25 -8.42
N SER A 78 -19.88 -1.57 -8.39
CA SER A 78 -20.67 -2.20 -7.33
C SER A 78 -19.97 -2.07 -5.97
N LEU A 79 -18.67 -2.33 -5.93
CA LEU A 79 -17.86 -2.23 -4.71
C LEU A 79 -17.88 -0.81 -4.14
N GLN A 80 -17.62 0.19 -4.98
CA GLN A 80 -17.62 1.59 -4.58
C GLN A 80 -18.99 2.00 -4.00
N ARG A 81 -20.09 1.65 -4.68
CA ARG A 81 -21.45 2.00 -4.20
C ARG A 81 -21.78 1.40 -2.84
N ILE A 82 -21.31 0.18 -2.56
CA ILE A 82 -21.53 -0.49 -1.28
C ILE A 82 -20.71 0.18 -0.18
N VAL A 83 -19.43 0.44 -0.44
CA VAL A 83 -18.53 1.08 0.52
C VAL A 83 -19.00 2.49 0.84
N ASP A 84 -19.40 3.26 -0.18
CA ASP A 84 -19.89 4.63 -0.01
C ASP A 84 -21.18 4.66 0.82
N HIS A 85 -22.10 3.72 0.61
CA HIS A 85 -23.31 3.62 1.44
C HIS A 85 -22.98 3.29 2.90
N TRP A 86 -22.09 2.33 3.13
CA TRP A 86 -21.64 1.96 4.46
C TRP A 86 -20.94 3.13 5.17
N LEU A 87 -20.06 3.85 4.45
CA LEU A 87 -19.35 5.02 4.97
C LEU A 87 -20.30 6.17 5.33
N LEU A 88 -21.43 6.29 4.62
CA LEU A 88 -22.46 7.30 4.88
C LEU A 88 -23.23 7.01 6.18
N GLU A 89 -23.40 5.73 6.54
CA GLU A 89 -24.07 5.29 7.77
C GLU A 89 -23.13 5.32 8.99
N GLU A 90 -21.92 4.77 8.86
CA GLU A 90 -20.96 4.70 9.98
C GLU A 90 -20.27 6.04 10.24
N GLY A 91 -20.01 6.80 9.17
CA GLY A 91 -19.16 7.98 9.22
C GLY A 91 -17.68 7.65 9.42
N LEU A 92 -16.82 8.56 8.98
CA LEU A 92 -15.38 8.50 9.24
C LEU A 92 -14.89 9.93 9.45
N SER A 93 -14.13 10.15 10.52
CA SER A 93 -13.52 11.44 10.84
C SER A 93 -12.09 11.22 11.32
N VAL A 94 -11.23 12.22 11.05
CA VAL A 94 -9.88 12.30 11.60
C VAL A 94 -9.73 13.70 12.20
N GLY A 95 -9.25 13.77 13.44
CA GLY A 95 -9.14 15.01 14.21
C GLY A 95 -7.76 15.17 14.87
N TYR A 96 -7.57 16.34 15.49
CA TYR A 96 -6.36 16.64 16.23
C TYR A 96 -6.05 15.61 17.33
N ASP A 97 -7.10 15.09 17.98
CA ASP A 97 -7.00 14.07 19.04
C ASP A 97 -6.42 12.74 18.55
N ASP A 98 -6.47 12.45 17.24
CA ASP A 98 -5.84 11.27 16.64
C ASP A 98 -4.32 11.43 16.50
N CYS A 99 -3.82 12.67 16.59
CA CYS A 99 -2.39 13.00 16.52
C CYS A 99 -1.73 13.10 17.91
N VAL A 100 -2.51 13.01 19.00
CA VAL A 100 -1.99 13.12 20.37
C VAL A 100 -1.77 11.73 20.95
N ASN A 101 -0.52 11.40 21.25
CA ASN A 101 -0.20 10.16 21.96
C ASN A 101 -0.78 10.19 23.38
N LYS A 102 -1.80 9.38 23.63
CA LYS A 102 -2.44 9.21 24.97
C LYS A 102 -1.67 8.25 25.90
N VAL A 103 -0.57 7.67 25.43
CA VAL A 103 0.27 6.75 26.21
C VAL A 103 1.30 7.58 26.99
N ASN A 104 1.29 7.44 28.32
CA ASN A 104 2.28 8.00 29.21
C ASN A 104 3.68 7.71 28.67
N SER A 105 4.51 8.76 28.60
CA SER A 105 5.95 8.67 28.36
C SER A 105 6.49 7.37 28.93
N ILE A 106 7.01 6.50 28.06
CA ILE A 106 7.81 5.35 28.48
C ILE A 106 8.85 5.93 29.44
N ALA A 107 8.67 5.70 30.73
CA ALA A 107 9.65 6.09 31.72
C ALA A 107 10.89 5.29 31.35
N ILE A 108 11.89 5.99 30.78
CA ILE A 108 13.24 5.46 30.70
C ILE A 108 13.64 5.30 32.16
N GLY A 109 13.47 4.08 32.70
CA GLY A 109 13.88 3.76 34.05
C GLY A 109 15.35 4.12 34.21
N ASP A 110 15.70 4.63 35.39
CA ASP A 110 17.04 5.12 35.72
C ASP A 110 18.10 4.13 35.23
N ILE A 111 18.84 4.52 34.18
CA ILE A 111 19.99 3.78 33.69
C ILE A 111 21.14 4.22 34.58
N ASP A 112 21.68 3.31 35.40
CA ASP A 112 22.95 3.53 36.10
C ASP A 112 24.06 3.64 35.05
N ILE A 113 24.54 4.87 34.79
CA ILE A 113 25.61 5.16 33.84
C ILE A 113 26.89 5.46 34.63
N ASP A 114 27.91 4.64 34.45
CA ASP A 114 29.26 4.91 34.99
C ASP A 114 29.81 6.27 34.50
N ASP A 115 30.20 7.13 35.44
CA ASP A 115 30.59 8.55 35.24
C ASP A 115 31.61 8.80 34.11
N LYS A 116 32.46 7.84 33.76
CA LYS A 116 33.47 8.00 32.70
C LYS A 116 32.92 7.97 31.27
N ASN A 117 31.72 7.41 31.07
CA ASN A 117 31.06 7.38 29.76
C ASN A 117 30.05 8.50 29.57
N VAL A 118 29.71 9.23 30.64
CA VAL A 118 28.72 10.32 30.65
C VAL A 118 29.18 11.47 29.77
N ASP A 119 30.45 11.89 29.85
CA ASP A 119 30.95 13.02 29.05
C ASP A 119 30.94 12.73 27.54
N VAL A 120 31.29 11.50 27.13
CA VAL A 120 31.25 11.09 25.72
C VAL A 120 29.80 11.04 25.23
N PHE A 121 28.90 10.51 26.05
CA PHE A 121 27.47 10.43 25.74
C PHE A 121 26.82 11.81 25.66
N LEU A 122 27.10 12.70 26.60
CA LEU A 122 26.60 14.09 26.61
C LEU A 122 27.17 14.91 25.45
N ASN A 123 28.43 14.70 25.08
CA ASN A 123 29.02 15.35 23.90
C ASN A 123 28.38 14.83 22.61
N ASN A 124 28.07 13.54 22.51
CA ASN A 124 27.35 12.98 21.36
C ASN A 124 25.90 13.51 21.27
N ILE A 125 25.19 13.61 22.39
CA ILE A 125 23.83 14.19 22.41
C ILE A 125 23.86 15.68 22.04
N LYS A 126 24.84 16.45 22.55
CA LYS A 126 25.04 17.84 22.14
C LYS A 126 25.30 17.95 20.65
N ASN A 127 26.14 17.09 20.09
CA ASN A 127 26.41 17.06 18.64
C ASN A 127 25.14 16.74 17.83
N ILE A 128 24.29 15.81 18.27
CA ILE A 128 23.04 15.45 17.60
C ILE A 128 22.06 16.63 17.57
N SER A 129 21.90 17.32 18.70
CA SER A 129 21.04 18.52 18.77
C SER A 129 21.53 19.68 17.90
N GLN A 130 22.83 19.73 17.59
CA GLN A 130 23.44 20.77 16.77
C GLN A 130 23.46 20.43 15.27
N GLN A 131 23.16 19.18 14.89
CA GLN A 131 23.13 18.71 13.49
C GLN A 131 21.73 18.76 12.84
N GLY A 132 20.80 19.53 13.42
CA GLY A 132 19.45 19.70 12.87
C GLY A 132 18.46 18.61 13.29
N PHE A 133 18.74 17.90 14.39
CA PHE A 133 17.76 17.00 15.00
C PHE A 133 16.57 17.79 15.56
N ILE A 134 15.36 17.32 15.24
CA ILE A 134 14.10 17.90 15.72
C ILE A 134 13.53 16.95 16.76
N ASN A 135 13.50 17.37 18.03
CA ASN A 135 13.00 16.57 19.14
C ASN A 135 11.49 16.76 19.33
N SER A 136 10.98 17.95 19.02
CA SER A 136 9.58 18.31 19.23
C SER A 136 8.65 17.71 18.17
N SER A 137 7.43 17.36 18.57
CA SER A 137 6.38 16.91 17.65
C SER A 137 5.57 18.08 17.09
N TYR A 138 4.92 17.91 15.93
CA TYR A 138 4.07 18.95 15.33
C TYR A 138 2.88 19.35 16.21
N SER A 139 2.36 18.44 17.02
CA SER A 139 1.25 18.72 17.96
C SER A 139 1.71 19.59 19.13
N GLN A 140 2.96 19.46 19.57
CA GLN A 140 3.56 20.28 20.63
C GLN A 140 4.15 21.60 20.11
N GLY A 141 4.46 21.67 18.81
CA GLY A 141 5.09 22.82 18.18
C GLY A 141 6.62 22.74 18.18
N LEU A 142 7.24 23.47 17.25
CA LEU A 142 8.68 23.44 17.01
C LEU A 142 9.36 24.69 17.62
N ASN A 143 10.55 24.50 18.22
CA ASN A 143 11.41 25.62 18.62
C ASN A 143 11.87 26.40 17.37
N PRO A 144 12.07 27.74 17.38
CA PRO A 144 12.46 28.47 16.17
C PRO A 144 13.72 27.93 15.45
N MET A 145 14.67 27.36 16.19
CA MET A 145 15.83 26.69 15.59
C MET A 145 15.46 25.38 14.88
N GLU A 146 14.62 24.54 15.51
CA GLU A 146 14.11 23.30 14.89
C GLU A 146 13.26 23.63 13.65
N TYR A 147 12.44 24.67 13.73
CA TYR A 147 11.65 25.16 12.60
C TYR A 147 12.54 25.62 11.44
N PHE A 148 13.64 26.33 11.72
CA PHE A 148 14.58 26.77 10.71
C PHE A 148 15.26 25.58 10.00
N PHE A 149 15.75 24.60 10.76
CA PHE A 149 16.35 23.38 10.18
C PHE A 149 15.31 22.55 9.40
N HIS A 150 14.09 22.42 9.92
CA HIS A 150 12.98 21.77 9.24
C HIS A 150 12.67 22.46 7.89
N TYR A 151 12.59 23.79 7.89
CA TYR A 151 12.34 24.58 6.69
C TYR A 151 13.44 24.40 5.65
N GLN A 152 14.71 24.34 6.07
CA GLN A 152 15.83 24.09 5.17
C GLN A 152 15.72 22.72 4.47
N GLY A 153 15.42 21.66 5.24
CA GLY A 153 15.20 20.32 4.67
C GLY A 153 13.97 20.26 3.77
N GLY A 154 12.87 20.93 4.15
CA GLY A 154 11.68 21.04 3.32
C GLY A 154 11.94 21.73 1.97
N ARG A 155 12.75 22.79 1.96
CA ARG A 155 13.13 23.49 0.73
C ARG A 155 13.96 22.60 -0.20
N GLU A 156 14.90 21.84 0.34
CA GLU A 156 15.69 20.88 -0.42
C GLU A 156 14.79 19.82 -1.08
N GLY A 157 13.81 19.30 -0.32
CA GLY A 157 12.80 18.38 -0.85
C GLY A 157 12.02 18.97 -2.04
N LEU A 158 11.53 20.21 -1.93
CA LEU A 158 10.81 20.89 -3.01
C LEU A 158 11.66 21.11 -4.25
N VAL A 159 12.93 21.50 -4.07
CA VAL A 159 13.88 21.67 -5.17
C VAL A 159 14.16 20.33 -5.84
N ASN A 160 14.41 19.28 -5.06
CA ASN A 160 14.66 17.93 -5.58
C ASN A 160 13.45 17.38 -6.36
N THR A 161 12.23 17.56 -5.85
CA THR A 161 11.01 17.19 -6.59
C THR A 161 10.92 17.95 -7.92
N SER A 162 11.25 19.24 -7.94
CA SER A 162 11.20 20.05 -9.16
C SER A 162 12.21 19.56 -10.22
N VAL A 163 13.45 19.30 -9.80
CA VAL A 163 14.52 18.79 -10.67
C VAL A 163 14.19 17.39 -11.20
N ASN A 164 13.82 16.46 -10.30
CA ASN A 164 13.49 15.10 -10.69
C ASN A 164 12.27 15.03 -11.63
N THR A 165 11.30 15.93 -11.46
CA THR A 165 10.13 16.01 -12.36
C THR A 165 10.55 16.42 -13.77
N PHE A 166 11.42 17.43 -13.88
CA PHE A 166 11.97 17.87 -15.16
C PHE A 166 12.76 16.75 -15.85
N ASP A 167 13.69 16.10 -15.12
CA ASP A 167 14.55 15.06 -15.67
C ASP A 167 13.74 13.83 -16.09
N ALA A 168 12.80 13.37 -15.25
CA ALA A 168 11.91 12.25 -15.58
C ALA A 168 11.09 12.53 -16.85
N GLY A 169 10.56 13.75 -17.00
CA GLY A 169 9.81 14.15 -18.19
C GLY A 169 10.69 14.23 -19.45
N TYR A 170 11.92 14.75 -19.33
CA TYR A 170 12.87 14.80 -20.44
C TYR A 170 13.27 13.39 -20.90
N ILE A 171 13.64 12.52 -19.95
CA ILE A 171 13.99 11.12 -20.22
C ILE A 171 12.82 10.39 -20.86
N GLN A 172 11.60 10.54 -20.32
CA GLN A 172 10.39 9.95 -20.91
C GLN A 172 10.19 10.38 -22.36
N ARG A 173 10.30 11.68 -22.66
CA ARG A 173 10.14 12.21 -24.03
C ARG A 173 11.24 11.69 -24.95
N HIS A 174 12.47 11.64 -24.47
CA HIS A 174 13.59 11.14 -25.25
C HIS A 174 13.40 9.67 -25.60
N ILE A 175 13.07 8.83 -24.61
CA ILE A 175 12.77 7.40 -24.82
C ILE A 175 11.59 7.22 -25.78
N SER A 176 10.49 7.97 -25.58
CA SER A 176 9.31 7.87 -26.45
C SER A 176 9.62 8.25 -27.90
N LYS A 177 10.49 9.24 -28.13
CA LYS A 177 10.92 9.61 -29.48
C LYS A 177 11.84 8.57 -30.10
N SER A 178 12.76 8.00 -29.32
CA SER A 178 13.68 6.96 -29.80
C SER A 178 12.96 5.65 -30.16
N ILE A 179 11.81 5.37 -29.55
CA ILE A 179 11.04 4.12 -29.75
C ILE A 179 9.83 4.35 -30.68
N GLN A 180 9.64 5.56 -31.22
CA GLN A 180 8.42 5.90 -31.96
C GLN A 180 8.20 5.06 -33.22
N ASP A 181 9.28 4.63 -33.86
CA ASP A 181 9.23 3.87 -35.12
C ASP A 181 9.15 2.34 -34.90
N VAL A 182 9.39 1.88 -33.66
CA VAL A 182 9.37 0.46 -33.28
C VAL A 182 7.95 -0.10 -33.32
N ILE A 183 7.65 -0.98 -34.30
CA ILE A 183 6.33 -1.63 -34.47
C ILE A 183 6.49 -3.15 -34.61
N ALA A 184 5.58 -3.90 -33.97
CA ALA A 184 5.45 -5.35 -34.16
C ALA A 184 4.66 -5.64 -35.46
N GLN A 185 5.29 -6.31 -36.41
CA GLN A 185 4.67 -6.69 -37.68
C GLN A 185 3.88 -8.02 -37.57
N TYR A 186 3.05 -8.30 -38.58
CA TYR A 186 2.21 -9.51 -38.63
C TYR A 186 2.98 -10.84 -38.63
N ASP A 187 4.27 -10.81 -38.98
CA ASP A 187 5.19 -11.95 -38.92
C ASP A 187 5.72 -12.22 -37.50
N GLY A 188 5.33 -11.40 -36.51
CA GLY A 188 5.80 -11.48 -35.12
C GLY A 188 7.19 -10.87 -34.91
N ILE A 189 7.76 -10.20 -35.91
CA ILE A 189 9.07 -9.53 -35.82
C ILE A 189 8.86 -8.04 -35.52
N VAL A 190 9.69 -7.48 -34.64
CA VAL A 190 9.70 -6.04 -34.33
C VAL A 190 10.71 -5.34 -35.24
N ARG A 191 10.31 -4.24 -35.87
CA ARG A 191 11.15 -3.41 -36.76
C ARG A 191 11.01 -1.93 -36.43
N ASP A 192 12.06 -1.15 -36.71
CA ASP A 192 12.07 0.32 -36.78
C ASP A 192 11.80 0.78 -38.23
#